data_AF-A0A8J6N7I5-F1
#
_entry.id   AF-A0A8J6N7I5-F1
#
_cell.length_a   1.000
_cell.length_b   1.000
_cell.length_c   1.000
_cell.angle_alpha   90.00
_cell.angle_beta   90.00
_cell.angle_gamma   90.00
#
_symmetry.space_group_name_H-M   'P 1'
#
loop_
_entity.id
_entity.type
_entity.pdbx_description
1 polymer ?
#
loop_
_entity_poly.entity_id
_entity_poly.type
_entity_poly.pdbx_seq_one_letter_code
_entity_poly.pdbx_strand_id
1 'polypeptide(L)'
;MTFPRLEFADLARSGHVTRWHSVRTTRNQTLAEHHYMVTRLSNRLAKEILGDALDDSGLLRIMDYASLHDTPELLMGDLPSPLKRHIEAISGDNNPIQKIEQEIAPWLGEMREEMRRRNPEHLLIVKLADLIDALLFIEHEGLGVHAREVARGLREILATKLAEAIGDYPQFNWSAAERLLDELLNNRVGTKIAFEKVRQGDL
;
A
#
# COMPACT_ATOMS: atom_id res chain seq x y z
N MET A 1 5.43 -30.29 -8.71
CA MET A 1 4.91 -29.36 -9.74
C MET A 1 5.41 -27.97 -9.37
N THR A 2 5.92 -27.21 -10.32
CA THR A 2 6.34 -25.80 -10.14
C THR A 2 5.26 -24.89 -10.69
N PHE A 3 4.89 -23.82 -9.97
CA PHE A 3 3.92 -22.87 -10.51
C PHE A 3 4.51 -22.09 -11.71
N PRO A 4 3.69 -21.73 -12.71
CA PRO A 4 4.12 -20.81 -13.76
C PRO A 4 4.37 -19.42 -13.15
N ARG A 5 5.35 -18.71 -13.71
CA ARG A 5 5.67 -17.33 -13.32
C ARG A 5 4.63 -16.38 -13.92
N LEU A 6 4.31 -15.31 -13.19
CA LEU A 6 3.52 -14.20 -13.72
C LEU A 6 4.25 -13.54 -14.90
N GLU A 7 3.51 -13.24 -15.95
CA GLU A 7 4.02 -12.49 -17.09
C GLU A 7 3.48 -11.05 -17.06
N PHE A 8 4.13 -10.16 -17.81
CA PHE A 8 3.64 -8.79 -17.93
C PHE A 8 2.20 -8.71 -18.45
N ALA A 9 1.78 -9.68 -19.27
CA ALA A 9 0.40 -9.80 -19.74
C ALA A 9 -0.61 -10.01 -18.60
N ASP A 10 -0.21 -10.68 -17.51
CA ASP A 10 -1.07 -10.91 -16.35
C ASP A 10 -1.37 -9.60 -15.60
N LEU A 11 -0.48 -8.61 -15.68
CA LEU A 11 -0.69 -7.30 -15.05
C LEU A 11 -1.94 -6.60 -15.60
N ALA A 12 -2.33 -6.85 -16.84
CA ALA A 12 -3.56 -6.30 -17.41
C ALA A 12 -4.82 -6.76 -16.64
N ARG A 13 -4.73 -7.86 -15.89
CA ARG A 13 -5.83 -8.38 -15.08
C ARG A 13 -6.06 -7.57 -13.80
N SER A 14 -5.06 -6.78 -13.36
CA SER A 14 -5.19 -5.89 -12.19
C SER A 14 -6.37 -4.91 -12.31
N GLY A 15 -6.77 -4.55 -13.54
CA GLY A 15 -7.90 -3.67 -13.80
C GLY A 15 -9.28 -4.27 -13.46
N HIS A 16 -9.37 -5.57 -13.17
CA HIS A 16 -10.62 -6.21 -12.74
C HIS A 16 -10.50 -7.14 -11.53
N VAL A 17 -9.29 -7.47 -11.08
CA VAL A 17 -9.09 -8.13 -9.78
C VAL A 17 -9.43 -7.15 -8.66
N THR A 18 -10.35 -7.50 -7.78
CA THR A 18 -10.88 -6.60 -6.73
C THR A 18 -10.37 -6.94 -5.34
N ARG A 19 -10.23 -5.92 -4.50
CA ARG A 19 -9.87 -5.99 -3.07
C ARG A 19 -11.12 -5.93 -2.16
N TRP A 20 -10.93 -6.12 -0.86
CA TRP A 20 -11.93 -5.95 0.21
C TRP A 20 -13.07 -6.98 0.25
N HIS A 21 -12.88 -8.19 -0.27
CA HIS A 21 -13.97 -9.18 -0.33
C HIS A 21 -14.56 -9.58 1.03
N SER A 22 -13.84 -9.37 2.14
CA SER A 22 -14.32 -9.63 3.51
C SER A 22 -15.02 -8.44 4.16
N VAL A 23 -15.07 -7.28 3.51
CA VAL A 23 -15.64 -6.04 4.06
C VAL A 23 -16.67 -5.48 3.10
N ARG A 24 -17.84 -5.11 3.61
CA ARG A 24 -18.86 -4.47 2.77
C ARG A 24 -18.41 -3.06 2.41
N THR A 25 -18.38 -2.74 1.11
CA THR A 25 -18.02 -1.43 0.58
C THR A 25 -19.10 -0.89 -0.36
N THR A 26 -19.16 0.42 -0.58
CA THR A 26 -20.09 1.11 -1.52
C THR A 26 -19.69 0.95 -2.97
N ARG A 27 -18.40 0.73 -3.24
CA ARG A 27 -17.86 0.36 -4.54
C ARG A 27 -16.70 -0.62 -4.38
N ASN A 28 -16.27 -1.21 -5.49
CA ASN A 28 -15.07 -2.04 -5.52
C ASN A 28 -13.81 -1.15 -5.65
N GLN A 29 -12.72 -1.59 -5.02
CA GLN A 29 -11.37 -1.18 -5.37
C GLN A 29 -10.77 -2.28 -6.24
N THR A 30 -10.22 -1.92 -7.39
CA THR A 30 -9.39 -2.81 -8.20
C THR A 30 -7.95 -2.81 -7.71
N LEU A 31 -7.23 -3.89 -7.99
CA LEU A 31 -5.80 -3.99 -7.70
C LEU A 31 -5.00 -2.91 -8.45
N ALA A 32 -5.42 -2.55 -9.66
CA ALA A 32 -4.83 -1.46 -10.44
C ALA A 32 -4.99 -0.09 -9.76
N GLU A 33 -6.19 0.24 -9.25
CA GLU A 33 -6.42 1.48 -8.49
C GLU A 33 -5.54 1.54 -7.25
N HIS A 34 -5.44 0.43 -6.53
CA HIS A 34 -4.57 0.30 -5.36
C HIS A 34 -3.09 0.50 -5.73
N HIS A 35 -2.55 -0.23 -6.72
CA HIS A 35 -1.17 -0.08 -7.16
C HIS A 35 -0.85 1.35 -7.61
N TYR A 36 -1.76 2.00 -8.33
CA TYR A 36 -1.59 3.41 -8.71
C TYR A 36 -1.49 4.30 -7.47
N MET A 37 -2.45 4.19 -6.55
CA MET A 37 -2.46 5.02 -5.34
C MET A 37 -1.24 4.79 -4.47
N VAL A 38 -0.86 3.53 -4.19
CA VAL A 38 0.35 3.22 -3.41
C VAL A 38 1.62 3.74 -4.08
N THR A 39 1.72 3.67 -5.41
CA THR A 39 2.86 4.24 -6.15
C THR A 39 2.93 5.76 -6.01
N ARG A 40 1.79 6.46 -6.10
CA ARG A 40 1.74 7.93 -5.97
C ARG A 40 1.99 8.39 -4.54
N LEU A 41 1.42 7.70 -3.55
CA LEU A 41 1.64 7.95 -2.13
C LEU A 41 3.11 7.70 -1.78
N SER A 42 3.71 6.61 -2.25
CA SER A 42 5.13 6.30 -2.03
C SER A 42 6.05 7.36 -2.63
N ASN A 43 5.75 7.89 -3.83
CA ASN A 43 6.49 9.01 -4.41
C ASN A 43 6.44 10.26 -3.54
N ARG A 44 5.24 10.64 -3.06
CA ARG A 44 5.06 11.82 -2.21
C ARG A 44 5.77 11.66 -0.87
N LEU A 45 5.57 10.53 -0.21
CA LEU A 45 6.17 10.20 1.08
C LEU A 45 7.70 10.13 0.98
N ALA A 46 8.25 9.48 -0.04
CA ALA A 46 9.70 9.39 -0.20
C ALA A 46 10.35 10.78 -0.23
N LYS A 47 9.79 11.71 -1.01
CA LYS A 47 10.30 13.08 -1.11
C LYS A 47 10.21 13.85 0.20
N GLU A 48 9.13 13.68 0.97
CA GLU A 48 8.96 14.39 2.23
C GLU A 48 9.75 13.78 3.40
N ILE A 49 9.86 12.46 3.44
CA ILE A 49 10.49 11.71 4.53
C ILE A 49 12.01 11.76 4.40
N LEU A 50 12.52 11.46 3.20
CA LEU A 50 13.96 11.31 2.96
C LEU A 50 14.62 12.64 2.56
N GLY A 51 13.88 13.58 1.96
CA GLY A 51 14.41 14.88 1.54
C GLY A 51 15.65 14.73 0.67
N ASP A 52 16.74 15.40 1.05
CA ASP A 52 18.02 15.38 0.31
C ASP A 52 18.71 14.01 0.30
N ALA A 53 18.31 13.08 1.18
CA ALA A 53 18.84 11.71 1.16
C ALA A 53 18.25 10.85 0.02
N LEU A 54 17.20 11.32 -0.65
CA LEU A 54 16.58 10.62 -1.77
C LEU A 54 17.30 10.95 -3.09
N ASP A 55 17.89 9.94 -3.70
CA ASP A 55 18.37 10.01 -5.08
C ASP A 55 17.32 9.47 -6.09
N ASP A 56 17.52 9.77 -7.37
CA ASP A 56 16.62 9.34 -8.45
C ASP A 56 16.49 7.81 -8.51
N SER A 57 17.59 7.10 -8.25
CA SER A 57 17.63 5.64 -8.21
C SER A 57 16.81 5.06 -7.05
N GLY A 58 16.87 5.69 -5.88
CA GLY A 58 16.05 5.37 -4.72
C GLY A 58 14.57 5.60 -4.98
N LEU A 59 14.22 6.74 -5.57
CA LEU A 59 12.83 7.05 -5.91
C LEU A 59 12.29 6.06 -6.96
N LEU A 60 13.08 5.74 -7.98
CA LEU A 60 12.70 4.75 -8.99
C LEU A 60 12.46 3.38 -8.36
N ARG A 61 13.37 2.90 -7.49
CA ARG A 61 13.19 1.61 -6.78
C ARG A 61 11.94 1.59 -5.91
N ILE A 62 11.67 2.66 -5.16
CA ILE A 62 10.46 2.79 -4.33
C ILE A 62 9.20 2.67 -5.19
N MET A 63 9.14 3.42 -6.29
CA MET A 63 7.97 3.45 -7.16
C MET A 63 7.77 2.14 -7.91
N ASP A 64 8.85 1.54 -8.41
CA ASP A 64 8.81 0.28 -9.14
C ASP A 64 8.30 -0.85 -8.22
N TYR A 65 8.88 -0.98 -7.02
CA TYR A 65 8.40 -1.95 -6.03
C TYR A 65 6.95 -1.68 -5.61
N ALA A 66 6.58 -0.43 -5.31
CA ALA A 66 5.20 -0.07 -4.95
C ALA A 66 4.19 -0.47 -6.03
N SER A 67 4.55 -0.34 -7.31
CA SER A 67 3.68 -0.69 -8.44
C SER A 67 3.50 -2.18 -8.65
N LEU A 68 4.33 -3.02 -8.00
CA LEU A 68 4.34 -4.47 -8.19
C LEU A 68 4.09 -5.26 -6.88
N HIS A 69 4.06 -4.62 -5.72
CA HIS A 69 4.16 -5.29 -4.42
C HIS A 69 3.05 -6.32 -4.14
N ASP A 70 1.84 -6.10 -4.67
CA ASP A 70 0.70 -7.00 -4.52
C ASP A 70 0.38 -7.78 -5.82
N THR A 71 1.32 -7.84 -6.78
CA THR A 71 1.12 -8.63 -8.01
C THR A 71 0.81 -10.11 -7.79
N PRO A 72 1.27 -10.79 -6.73
CA PRO A 72 0.81 -12.15 -6.44
C PRO A 72 -0.70 -12.29 -6.20
N GLU A 73 -1.39 -11.20 -5.81
CA GLU A 73 -2.84 -11.18 -5.62
C GLU A 73 -3.62 -11.33 -6.94
N LEU A 74 -2.96 -11.18 -8.10
CA LEU A 74 -3.56 -11.49 -9.41
C LEU A 74 -4.03 -12.94 -9.52
N LEU A 75 -3.32 -13.86 -8.85
CA LEU A 75 -3.64 -15.29 -8.85
C LEU A 75 -4.44 -15.69 -7.61
N MET A 76 -4.06 -15.19 -6.43
CA MET A 76 -4.61 -15.63 -5.15
C MET A 76 -5.82 -14.81 -4.68
N GLY A 77 -6.05 -13.64 -5.29
CA GLY A 77 -6.94 -12.61 -4.76
C GLY A 77 -6.35 -11.89 -3.55
N ASP A 78 -7.04 -10.83 -3.12
CA ASP A 78 -6.72 -10.07 -1.91
C ASP A 78 -7.14 -10.87 -0.66
N LEU A 79 -6.27 -11.75 -0.16
CA LEU A 79 -6.57 -12.54 1.03
C LEU A 79 -6.63 -11.65 2.29
N PRO A 80 -7.65 -11.76 3.16
CA PRO A 80 -7.79 -10.84 4.28
C PRO A 80 -6.66 -11.04 5.29
N SER A 81 -6.15 -9.95 5.87
CA SER A 81 -5.06 -10.00 6.85
C SER A 81 -5.29 -10.97 8.03
N PRO A 82 -6.51 -11.14 8.59
CA PRO A 82 -6.76 -12.17 9.60
C PRO A 82 -6.48 -13.60 9.11
N LEU A 83 -6.83 -13.92 7.85
CA LEU A 83 -6.58 -15.23 7.25
C LEU A 83 -5.08 -15.43 6.99
N LYS A 84 -4.39 -14.44 6.40
CA LYS A 84 -2.93 -14.48 6.17
C LYS A 84 -2.19 -14.80 7.49
N ARG A 85 -2.55 -14.11 8.60
CA ARG A 85 -1.99 -14.35 9.95
C ARG A 85 -2.30 -15.73 10.51
N HIS A 86 -3.52 -16.24 10.30
CA HIS A 86 -3.88 -17.58 10.77
C HIS A 86 -3.09 -18.66 10.03
N ILE A 87 -2.93 -18.52 8.70
CA ILE A 87 -2.14 -19.42 7.87
C ILE A 87 -0.67 -19.41 8.31
N GLU A 88 -0.11 -18.25 8.61
CA GLU A 88 1.24 -18.12 9.16
C GLU A 88 1.37 -18.82 10.51
N ALA A 89 0.41 -18.63 11.43
CA ALA A 89 0.42 -19.26 12.74
C ALA A 89 0.35 -20.80 12.70
N ILE A 90 -0.39 -21.39 11.75
CA ILE A 90 -0.51 -22.85 11.63
C ILE A 90 0.62 -23.47 10.81
N SER A 91 1.21 -22.73 9.88
CA SER A 91 2.17 -23.26 8.90
C SER A 91 3.63 -22.96 9.26
N GLY A 92 3.88 -21.94 10.10
CA GLY A 92 5.22 -21.48 10.44
C GLY A 92 6.07 -21.21 9.20
N ASP A 93 7.30 -21.73 9.20
CA ASP A 93 8.25 -21.61 8.08
C ASP A 93 7.78 -22.26 6.77
N ASN A 94 6.78 -23.14 6.82
CA ASN A 94 6.21 -23.80 5.65
C ASN A 94 4.98 -23.05 5.10
N ASN A 95 4.90 -21.72 5.27
CA ASN A 95 3.76 -20.92 4.82
C ASN A 95 3.53 -21.07 3.30
N PRO A 96 2.42 -21.70 2.88
CA PRO A 96 2.17 -21.98 1.48
C PRO A 96 1.97 -20.70 0.65
N ILE A 97 1.45 -19.63 1.25
CA ILE A 97 1.26 -18.34 0.55
C ILE A 97 2.62 -17.80 0.13
N GLN A 98 3.55 -17.65 1.08
CA GLN A 98 4.89 -17.11 0.81
C GLN A 98 5.64 -17.95 -0.22
N LYS A 99 5.50 -19.28 -0.17
CA LYS A 99 6.11 -20.19 -1.13
C LYS A 99 5.54 -19.99 -2.54
N ILE A 100 4.23 -19.87 -2.67
CA ILE A 100 3.58 -19.61 -3.96
C ILE A 100 4.01 -18.25 -4.51
N GLU A 101 4.00 -17.20 -3.69
CA GLU A 101 4.45 -15.86 -4.09
C GLU A 101 5.88 -15.87 -4.63
N GLN A 102 6.80 -16.58 -3.97
CA GLN A 102 8.19 -16.74 -4.41
C GLN A 102 8.32 -17.54 -5.72
N GLU A 103 7.46 -18.54 -5.94
CA GLU A 103 7.48 -19.33 -7.17
C GLU A 103 6.91 -18.52 -8.36
N ILE A 104 5.83 -17.77 -8.16
CA ILE A 104 5.15 -17.04 -9.25
C ILE A 104 5.77 -15.67 -9.55
N ALA A 105 6.38 -15.02 -8.55
CA ALA A 105 6.97 -13.69 -8.69
C ALA A 105 8.35 -13.59 -7.99
N PRO A 106 9.35 -14.43 -8.37
CA PRO A 106 10.67 -14.42 -7.75
C PRO A 106 11.38 -13.06 -7.81
N TRP A 107 11.21 -12.32 -8.92
CA TRP A 107 11.78 -10.97 -9.08
C TRP A 107 11.28 -9.98 -8.02
N LEU A 108 10.04 -10.12 -7.54
CA LEU A 108 9.52 -9.26 -6.49
C LEU A 108 10.23 -9.52 -5.15
N GLY A 109 10.53 -10.80 -4.88
CA GLY A 109 11.34 -11.20 -3.73
C GLY A 109 12.77 -10.66 -3.82
N GLU A 110 13.38 -10.72 -5.01
CA GLU A 110 14.71 -10.16 -5.28
C GLU A 110 14.75 -8.64 -5.09
N MET A 111 13.76 -7.90 -5.63
CA MET A 111 13.62 -6.46 -5.41
C MET A 111 13.51 -6.12 -3.92
N ARG A 112 12.67 -6.88 -3.19
CA ARG A 112 12.48 -6.68 -1.75
C ARG A 112 13.77 -6.92 -0.96
N GLU A 113 14.51 -7.98 -1.29
CA GLU A 113 15.78 -8.30 -0.62
C GLU A 113 16.85 -7.25 -0.94
N GLU A 114 16.93 -6.81 -2.19
CA GLU A 114 17.84 -5.73 -2.58
C GLU A 114 17.54 -4.44 -1.80
N MET A 115 16.27 -4.05 -1.70
CA MET A 115 15.85 -2.90 -0.91
C MET A 115 16.18 -3.09 0.57
N ARG A 116 15.88 -4.26 1.16
CA ARG A 116 16.23 -4.58 2.55
C ARG A 116 17.73 -4.40 2.82
N ARG A 117 18.58 -4.83 1.90
CA ARG A 117 20.03 -4.77 2.06
C ARG A 117 20.59 -3.36 1.90
N ARG A 118 20.03 -2.55 0.99
CA ARG A 118 20.58 -1.23 0.64
C ARG A 118 19.92 -0.08 1.39
N ASN A 119 18.60 -0.09 1.46
CA ASN A 119 17.73 1.01 1.90
C ASN A 119 16.44 0.44 2.54
N PRO A 120 16.55 -0.26 3.68
CA PRO A 120 15.40 -0.86 4.34
C PRO A 120 14.28 0.15 4.68
N GLU A 121 14.63 1.42 4.90
CA GLU A 121 13.69 2.54 5.08
C GLU A 121 12.75 2.73 3.88
N HIS A 122 13.18 2.38 2.66
CA HIS A 122 12.33 2.45 1.47
C HIS A 122 11.15 1.48 1.53
N LEU A 123 11.34 0.29 2.14
CA LEU A 123 10.25 -0.68 2.33
C LEU A 123 9.23 -0.17 3.34
N LEU A 124 9.67 0.57 4.36
CA LEU A 124 8.77 1.22 5.32
C LEU A 124 7.93 2.30 4.64
N ILE A 125 8.52 3.10 3.75
CA ILE A 125 7.78 4.12 2.98
C ILE A 125 6.65 3.47 2.15
N VAL A 126 6.95 2.39 1.43
CA VAL A 126 5.93 1.67 0.65
C VAL A 126 4.88 1.06 1.56
N LYS A 127 5.28 0.55 2.74
CA LYS A 127 4.31 0.00 3.70
C LYS A 127 3.38 1.06 4.29
N LEU A 128 3.90 2.26 4.58
CA LEU A 128 3.09 3.39 5.04
C LEU A 128 2.12 3.84 3.93
N ALA A 129 2.58 3.89 2.68
CA ALA A 129 1.72 4.21 1.52
C ALA A 129 0.58 3.19 1.33
N ASP A 130 0.86 1.89 1.44
CA ASP A 130 -0.14 0.80 1.41
C ASP A 130 -1.20 0.98 2.52
N LEU A 131 -0.76 1.25 3.76
CA LEU A 131 -1.67 1.49 4.87
C LEU A 131 -2.52 2.76 4.71
N ILE A 132 -1.94 3.83 4.15
CA ILE A 132 -2.66 5.07 3.87
C ILE A 132 -3.72 4.84 2.79
N ASP A 133 -3.39 4.17 1.68
CA ASP A 133 -4.40 3.82 0.66
C ASP A 133 -5.54 2.98 1.26
N ALA A 134 -5.19 1.97 2.06
CA ALA A 134 -6.19 1.13 2.73
C ALA A 134 -7.12 1.93 3.66
N LEU A 135 -6.55 2.86 4.43
CA LEU A 135 -7.31 3.76 5.32
C LEU A 135 -8.22 4.70 4.53
N LEU A 136 -7.72 5.31 3.46
CA LEU A 136 -8.52 6.20 2.61
C LEU A 136 -9.71 5.46 2.00
N PHE A 137 -9.47 4.27 1.45
CA PHE A 137 -10.52 3.49 0.82
C PHE A 137 -11.59 3.08 1.84
N ILE A 138 -11.21 2.54 2.99
CA ILE A 138 -12.19 2.06 3.98
C ILE A 138 -12.95 3.19 4.67
N GLU A 139 -12.33 4.35 4.87
CA GLU A 139 -13.00 5.53 5.45
C GLU A 139 -14.02 6.15 4.50
N HIS A 140 -13.79 6.06 3.19
CA HIS A 140 -14.70 6.59 2.19
C HIS A 140 -15.78 5.61 1.76
N GLU A 141 -15.40 4.34 1.56
CA GLU A 141 -16.28 3.36 0.92
C GLU A 141 -16.77 2.28 1.88
N GLY A 142 -16.21 2.16 3.08
CA GLY A 142 -16.54 1.10 4.04
C GLY A 142 -17.93 1.25 4.66
N LEU A 143 -18.67 0.14 4.77
CA LEU A 143 -20.02 0.11 5.30
C LEU A 143 -20.15 -0.72 6.59
N GLY A 144 -20.84 -0.14 7.58
CA GLY A 144 -21.26 -0.83 8.80
C GLY A 144 -20.19 -0.86 9.91
N VAL A 145 -20.49 -1.62 10.97
CA VAL A 145 -19.63 -1.72 12.17
C VAL A 145 -18.29 -2.36 11.83
N HIS A 146 -18.31 -3.43 11.03
CA HIS A 146 -17.10 -4.17 10.68
C HIS A 146 -16.07 -3.30 9.94
N ALA A 147 -16.51 -2.48 8.98
CA ALA A 147 -15.63 -1.54 8.28
C ALA A 147 -14.93 -0.56 9.24
N ARG A 148 -15.66 -0.05 10.25
CA ARG A 148 -15.08 0.83 11.28
C ARG A 148 -14.05 0.11 12.15
N GLU A 149 -14.29 -1.16 12.49
CA GLU A 149 -13.32 -1.97 13.23
C GLU A 149 -12.05 -2.22 12.42
N VAL A 150 -12.19 -2.51 11.12
CA VAL A 150 -11.06 -2.66 10.20
C VAL A 150 -10.27 -1.35 10.10
N ALA A 151 -10.95 -0.21 9.92
CA ALA A 151 -10.31 1.11 9.88
C ALA A 151 -9.55 1.44 11.18
N ARG A 152 -10.10 1.08 12.35
CA ARG A 152 -9.41 1.23 13.63
C ARG A 152 -8.15 0.36 13.69
N GLY A 153 -8.25 -0.92 13.32
CA GLY A 153 -7.08 -1.81 13.29
C GLY A 153 -6.00 -1.33 12.32
N LEU A 154 -6.37 -0.79 11.15
CA LEU A 154 -5.42 -0.20 10.22
C LEU A 154 -4.70 1.02 10.81
N ARG A 155 -5.39 1.88 11.58
CA ARG A 155 -4.74 2.99 12.30
C ARG A 155 -3.75 2.51 13.35
N GLU A 156 -4.09 1.46 14.09
CA GLU A 156 -3.18 0.86 15.09
C GLU A 156 -1.92 0.28 14.42
N ILE A 157 -2.07 -0.38 13.27
CA ILE A 157 -0.94 -0.89 12.48
C ILE A 157 -0.10 0.27 11.94
N LEU A 158 -0.71 1.32 11.41
CA LEU A 158 -0.01 2.52 10.94
C LEU A 158 0.82 3.16 12.06
N ALA A 159 0.21 3.39 13.23
CA ALA A 159 0.89 3.96 14.38
C ALA A 159 2.08 3.10 14.83
N THR A 160 1.91 1.76 14.85
CA THR A 160 2.99 0.82 15.18
C THR A 160 4.14 0.94 14.17
N LYS A 161 3.84 0.94 12.87
CA LYS A 161 4.86 1.04 11.81
C LYS A 161 5.57 2.39 11.81
N LEU A 162 4.89 3.47 12.18
CA LEU A 162 5.51 4.78 12.38
C LEU A 162 6.46 4.79 13.57
N ALA A 163 6.06 4.20 14.70
CA ALA A 163 6.92 4.09 15.87
C ALA A 163 8.19 3.27 15.57
N GLU A 164 8.07 2.15 14.84
CA GLU A 164 9.21 1.37 14.33
C GLU A 164 10.11 2.25 13.44
N ALA A 165 9.52 2.95 12.46
CA ALA A 165 10.29 3.77 11.53
C ALA A 165 11.05 4.92 12.21
N ILE A 166 10.40 5.58 13.18
CA ILE A 166 11.02 6.63 14.01
C ILE A 166 12.15 6.05 14.87
N GLY A 167 11.97 4.85 15.43
CA GLY A 167 12.98 4.17 16.23
C GLY A 167 14.21 3.73 15.42
N ASP A 168 13.98 3.11 14.27
CA ASP A 168 15.04 2.53 13.43
C ASP A 168 15.75 3.59 12.57
N TYR A 169 15.03 4.63 12.14
CA TYR A 169 15.55 5.68 11.25
C TYR A 169 15.16 7.09 11.72
N PRO A 170 15.59 7.51 12.92
CA PRO A 170 15.18 8.78 13.53
C PRO A 170 15.62 10.03 12.74
N GLN A 171 16.57 9.88 11.81
CA GLN A 171 17.05 10.98 10.95
C GLN A 171 16.02 11.45 9.90
N PHE A 172 14.97 10.68 9.63
CA PHE A 172 13.98 10.99 8.60
C PHE A 172 12.66 11.53 9.15
N ASN A 173 11.92 12.26 8.32
CA ASN A 173 10.70 12.97 8.71
C ASN A 173 9.44 12.09 8.61
N TRP A 174 9.35 11.04 9.42
CA TRP A 174 8.24 10.07 9.38
C TRP A 174 6.86 10.66 9.67
N SER A 175 6.80 11.78 10.39
CA SER A 175 5.55 12.53 10.64
C SER A 175 4.86 13.02 9.34
N ALA A 176 5.56 13.01 8.20
CA ALA A 176 4.96 13.26 6.88
C ALA A 176 3.83 12.29 6.54
N ALA A 177 3.89 11.04 7.00
CA ALA A 177 2.85 10.06 6.71
C ALA A 177 1.52 10.40 7.40
N GLU A 178 1.55 10.79 8.68
CA GLU A 178 0.36 11.22 9.41
C GLU A 178 -0.22 12.50 8.82
N ARG A 179 0.63 13.49 8.51
CA ARG A 179 0.20 14.71 7.85
C ARG A 179 -0.47 14.44 6.51
N LEU A 180 0.09 13.53 5.69
CA LEU A 180 -0.48 13.18 4.40
C LEU A 180 -1.83 12.46 4.56
N LEU A 181 -1.94 11.52 5.50
CA LEU A 181 -3.21 10.86 5.79
C LEU A 181 -4.28 11.86 6.25
N ASP A 182 -3.93 12.74 7.18
CA ASP A 182 -4.82 13.78 7.69
C ASP A 182 -5.22 14.75 6.59
N GLU A 183 -4.29 15.16 5.73
CA GLU A 183 -4.58 15.98 4.55
C GLU A 183 -5.63 15.30 3.67
N LEU A 184 -5.41 14.03 3.31
CA LEU A 184 -6.28 13.30 2.40
C LEU A 184 -7.67 13.00 3.00
N LEU A 185 -7.76 12.69 4.30
CA LEU A 185 -9.04 12.44 4.98
C LEU A 185 -9.82 13.72 5.34
N ASN A 186 -9.10 14.80 5.67
CA ASN A 186 -9.69 16.07 6.13
C ASN A 186 -9.79 17.15 5.05
N ASN A 187 -9.41 16.87 3.80
CA ASN A 187 -9.76 17.71 2.65
C ASN A 187 -11.28 17.71 2.36
N ARG A 188 -12.13 17.62 3.40
CA ARG A 188 -13.60 17.69 3.39
C ARG A 188 -14.15 19.10 3.12
N VAL A 189 -13.29 20.12 3.04
CA VAL A 189 -13.62 21.40 2.35
C VAL A 189 -13.52 21.24 0.82
N GLY A 190 -12.95 20.12 0.35
CA GLY A 190 -12.75 19.72 -1.04
C GLY A 190 -13.59 18.52 -1.47
N THR A 191 -14.87 18.44 -1.09
CA THR A 191 -15.87 17.72 -1.93
C THR A 191 -15.93 18.29 -3.36
N LYS A 192 -15.35 19.47 -3.51
CA LYS A 192 -15.04 20.18 -4.72
C LYS A 192 -13.69 19.73 -5.28
N ILE A 193 -13.68 19.19 -6.49
CA ILE A 193 -12.44 19.04 -7.28
C ILE A 193 -11.74 20.42 -7.35
N ALA A 194 -10.42 20.46 -7.52
CA ALA A 194 -9.65 21.72 -7.47
C ALA A 194 -10.25 22.84 -8.36
N PHE A 195 -10.89 22.48 -9.47
CA PHE A 195 -11.57 23.39 -10.40
C PHE A 195 -12.87 24.02 -9.88
N GLU A 196 -13.53 23.41 -8.91
CA GLU A 196 -14.75 23.97 -8.27
C GLU A 196 -14.41 25.00 -7.19
N LYS A 197 -13.12 25.23 -6.92
CA LYS A 197 -12.61 26.32 -6.07
C LYS A 197 -12.50 27.65 -6.83
N VAL A 198 -12.71 27.68 -8.15
CA VAL A 198 -12.83 28.91 -8.93
C VAL A 198 -14.12 29.63 -8.52
N ARG A 199 -13.98 30.87 -8.03
CA ARG A 199 -15.10 31.70 -7.55
C ARG A 199 -16.06 32.00 -8.71
N GLN A 200 -17.36 32.09 -8.42
CA GLN A 200 -18.41 32.59 -9.33
C GLN A 200 -18.25 34.09 -9.69
N GLY A 201 -17.03 34.56 -9.95
CA GLY A 201 -16.73 35.96 -10.27
C GLY A 201 -15.86 36.17 -11.51
N ASP A 202 -15.39 35.09 -12.16
CA ASP A 202 -14.52 35.15 -13.35
C ASP A 202 -15.20 34.58 -14.62
N LEU A 203 -16.53 34.72 -14.73
CA LEU A 203 -17.30 34.50 -15.96
C LEU A 203 -18.20 35.70 -16.25
#